data_AF-A0A7S0WBL6-F1
#
_entry.id   AF-A0A7S0WBL6-F1
#
_cell.length_a   1.000
_cell.length_b   1.000
_cell.length_c   1.000
_cell.angle_alpha   90.00
_cell.angle_beta   90.00
_cell.angle_gamma   90.00
#
_symmetry.space_group_name_H-M   'P 1'
#
loop_
_entity.id
_entity.type
_entity.pdbx_description
1 polymer ?
#
loop_
_entity_poly.entity_id
_entity_poly.type
_entity_poly.pdbx_seq_one_letter_code
_entity_poly.pdbx_strand_id
1 'polypeptide(L)'
;SHWCIFHRKNARALALVWSEELARAPAKQKLAYLYLASDIVQNARKKGTDWADAMVDLAPTACRDVATSGDDKTAERVRKVLRIWDERKVFGSAPVTTWLDG
;
A
#
# COMPACT_ATOMS: atom_id res chain seq x y z
N SER A 1 1.82 -7.50 10.21
CA SER A 1 0.78 -7.88 9.23
C SER A 1 -0.19 -8.95 9.74
N HIS A 2 0.26 -10.05 10.36
CA HIS A 2 -0.60 -11.18 10.79
C HIS A 2 -1.90 -10.79 11.54
N TRP A 3 -1.81 -9.87 12.51
CA TRP A 3 -2.99 -9.39 13.25
C TRP A 3 -4.03 -8.74 12.33
N CYS A 4 -3.60 -7.93 11.35
CA CYS A 4 -4.47 -7.29 10.37
C CYS A 4 -5.11 -8.35 9.45
N ILE A 5 -4.34 -9.32 8.99
CA ILE A 5 -4.83 -10.42 8.13
C ILE A 5 -5.90 -11.25 8.88
N PHE A 6 -5.73 -11.48 10.18
CA PHE A 6 -6.74 -12.14 11.01
C PHE A 6 -8.02 -11.30 11.13
N HIS A 7 -7.90 -9.99 11.36
CA HIS A 7 -9.02 -9.04 11.47
C HIS A 7 -9.53 -8.51 10.12
N ARG A 8 -9.46 -9.29 9.05
CA ARG A 8 -9.85 -8.86 7.68
C ARG A 8 -11.29 -8.33 7.55
N LYS A 9 -12.21 -8.73 8.44
CA LYS A 9 -13.58 -8.17 8.49
C LYS A 9 -13.59 -6.65 8.74
N ASN A 10 -12.51 -6.13 9.33
CA ASN A 10 -12.31 -4.71 9.62
C ASN A 10 -11.33 -4.05 8.63
N ALA A 11 -11.01 -4.69 7.49
CA ALA A 11 -9.97 -4.23 6.57
C ALA A 11 -10.17 -2.76 6.14
N ARG A 12 -11.40 -2.35 5.81
CA ARG A 12 -11.72 -0.97 5.42
C ARG A 12 -11.39 0.04 6.53
N ALA A 13 -11.85 -0.20 7.76
CA ALA A 13 -11.59 0.70 8.88
C ALA A 13 -10.09 0.79 9.20
N LEU A 14 -9.40 -0.36 9.19
CA LEU A 14 -7.96 -0.41 9.46
C LEU A 14 -7.13 0.21 8.32
N ALA A 15 -7.56 0.08 7.06
CA ALA A 15 -6.90 0.71 5.92
C ALA A 15 -7.04 2.24 5.97
N LEU A 16 -8.18 2.76 6.41
CA LEU A 16 -8.36 4.20 6.64
C LEU A 16 -7.40 4.71 7.73
N VAL A 17 -7.35 4.04 8.88
CA VAL A 17 -6.40 4.40 9.95
C VAL A 17 -4.96 4.35 9.44
N TRP A 18 -4.58 3.31 8.70
CA TRP A 18 -3.26 3.22 8.08
C TRP A 18 -2.95 4.42 7.15
N SER A 19 -3.91 4.83 6.32
CA SER A 19 -3.74 5.95 5.40
C SER A 19 -3.55 7.28 6.14
N GLU A 20 -4.32 7.50 7.20
CA GLU A 20 -4.20 8.71 8.03
C GLU A 20 -2.88 8.75 8.80
N GLU A 21 -2.45 7.62 9.39
CA GLU A 21 -1.18 7.52 10.10
C GLU A 21 0.02 7.68 9.15
N LEU A 22 -0.05 7.12 7.93
CA LEU A 22 0.97 7.31 6.90
C LEU A 22 1.12 8.80 6.54
N ALA A 23 0.00 9.50 6.37
CA ALA A 23 0.01 10.93 6.04
C ALA A 23 0.67 11.77 7.16
N ARG A 24 0.40 11.43 8.43
CA ARG A 24 0.99 12.08 9.61
C ARG A 24 2.45 11.70 9.90
N ALA A 25 2.90 10.54 9.41
CA ALA A 25 4.21 10.02 9.74
C ALA A 25 5.36 10.88 9.18
N PRO A 26 6.52 10.98 9.88
CA PRO A 26 7.72 11.57 9.31
C PRO A 26 8.18 10.84 8.05
N ALA A 27 8.76 11.57 7.08
CA ALA A 27 9.23 11.02 5.80
C ALA A 27 10.03 9.71 5.93
N LYS A 28 10.97 9.66 6.89
CA LYS A 28 11.81 8.48 7.16
C LYS A 28 11.04 7.21 7.57
N GLN A 29 9.77 7.33 7.98
CA GLN A 29 8.92 6.21 8.37
C GLN A 29 7.90 5.82 7.29
N LYS A 30 7.54 6.72 6.37
CA LYS A 30 6.46 6.47 5.39
C LYS A 30 6.72 5.23 4.52
N LEU A 31 7.97 4.99 4.14
CA LEU A 31 8.33 3.78 3.39
C LEU A 31 8.05 2.47 4.17
N ALA A 32 8.22 2.48 5.50
CA ALA A 32 7.89 1.33 6.33
C ALA A 32 6.37 1.07 6.38
N TYR A 33 5.55 2.14 6.41
CA TYR A 33 4.10 2.01 6.29
C TYR A 33 3.67 1.39 4.96
N LEU A 34 4.31 1.78 3.85
CA LEU A 34 4.06 1.19 2.53
C LEU A 34 4.44 -0.30 2.50
N TYR A 35 5.58 -0.67 3.09
CA TYR A 35 5.98 -2.07 3.20
C TYR A 35 5.03 -2.90 4.08
N LEU A 36 4.52 -2.33 5.16
CA LEU A 36 3.51 -2.98 5.99
C LEU A 36 2.23 -3.26 5.20
N ALA A 37 1.71 -2.28 4.45
CA ALA A 37 0.56 -2.47 3.58
C ALA A 37 0.85 -3.55 2.52
N SER A 38 2.01 -3.48 1.87
CA SER A 38 2.42 -4.47 0.87
C SER A 38 2.44 -5.90 1.42
N ASP A 39 2.97 -6.10 2.63
CA ASP A 39 2.98 -7.40 3.30
C ASP A 39 1.56 -7.87 3.69
N ILE A 40 0.68 -6.97 4.13
CA ILE A 40 -0.72 -7.29 4.44
C ILE A 40 -1.47 -7.72 3.18
N VAL A 41 -1.49 -6.89 2.13
CA VAL A 41 -2.32 -7.14 0.94
C VAL A 41 -1.86 -8.42 0.25
N GLN A 42 -0.54 -8.63 0.10
CA GLN A 42 -0.01 -9.82 -0.56
C GLN A 42 -0.27 -11.12 0.20
N ASN A 43 -0.14 -11.13 1.53
CA ASN A 43 -0.37 -12.33 2.35
C ASN A 43 -1.86 -12.58 2.62
N ALA A 44 -2.70 -11.54 2.61
CA ALA A 44 -4.14 -11.66 2.76
C ALA A 44 -4.81 -12.38 1.58
N ARG A 45 -4.21 -12.36 0.38
CA ARG A 45 -4.78 -12.94 -0.86
C ARG A 45 -5.20 -14.40 -0.72
N LYS A 46 -4.50 -15.20 0.09
CA LYS A 46 -4.86 -16.60 0.35
C LYS A 46 -6.18 -16.75 1.11
N LYS A 47 -6.63 -15.71 1.79
CA LYS A 47 -7.83 -15.68 2.62
C LYS A 47 -8.98 -14.94 1.93
N GLY A 48 -8.69 -13.91 1.13
CA GLY A 48 -9.70 -13.13 0.42
C GLY A 48 -9.15 -11.82 -0.13
N THR A 49 -9.99 -11.05 -0.81
CA THR A 49 -9.64 -9.75 -1.42
C THR A 49 -9.89 -8.57 -0.49
N ASP A 50 -10.41 -8.78 0.72
CA ASP A 50 -10.88 -7.73 1.63
C ASP A 50 -9.87 -6.58 1.81
N TRP A 51 -8.57 -6.92 1.92
CA TRP A 51 -7.49 -5.95 2.07
C TRP A 51 -7.09 -5.26 0.77
N ALA A 52 -7.16 -5.95 -0.37
CA ALA A 52 -6.89 -5.34 -1.67
C ALA A 52 -8.01 -4.35 -2.02
N ASP A 53 -9.27 -4.76 -1.82
CA ASP A 53 -10.45 -3.94 -2.07
C ASP A 53 -10.50 -2.72 -1.14
N ALA A 54 -10.09 -2.88 0.13
CA ALA A 54 -10.03 -1.78 1.09
C ALA A 54 -8.93 -0.75 0.78
N MET A 55 -7.84 -1.17 0.12
CA MET A 55 -6.67 -0.31 -0.11
C MET A 55 -6.59 0.26 -1.52
N VAL A 56 -7.31 -0.28 -2.51
CA VAL A 56 -7.16 0.11 -3.92
C VAL A 56 -7.40 1.61 -4.16
N ASP A 57 -8.34 2.22 -3.43
CA ASP A 57 -8.65 3.65 -3.54
C ASP A 57 -7.71 4.55 -2.73
N LEU A 58 -7.04 3.98 -1.71
CA LEU A 58 -6.14 4.71 -0.79
C LEU A 58 -4.68 4.66 -1.25
N ALA A 59 -4.28 3.54 -1.83
CA ALA A 59 -2.90 3.24 -2.19
C ALA A 59 -2.29 4.22 -3.21
N PRO A 60 -2.99 4.74 -4.24
CA PRO A 60 -2.40 5.70 -5.17
C PRO A 60 -1.89 6.96 -4.45
N THR A 61 -2.73 7.55 -3.59
CA THR A 61 -2.38 8.75 -2.82
C THR A 61 -1.25 8.46 -1.83
N ALA A 62 -1.31 7.33 -1.12
CA ALA A 62 -0.25 6.92 -0.20
C ALA A 62 1.09 6.68 -0.91
N CYS A 63 1.09 6.05 -2.09
CA CYS A 63 2.29 5.83 -2.87
C CYS A 63 2.92 7.14 -3.35
N ARG A 64 2.11 8.10 -3.80
CA ARG A 64 2.61 9.45 -4.17
C ARG A 64 3.22 10.15 -2.96
N ASP A 65 2.53 10.18 -1.82
CA ASP A 65 3.03 10.82 -0.60
C ASP A 65 4.38 10.23 -0.14
N VAL A 66 4.52 8.89 -0.15
CA VAL A 66 5.79 8.23 0.17
C VAL A 66 6.87 8.60 -0.85
N ALA A 67 6.54 8.63 -2.13
CA ALA A 67 7.51 8.94 -3.20
C ALA A 67 7.97 10.41 -3.16
N THR A 68 7.09 11.36 -2.84
CA THR A 68 7.40 12.81 -2.83
C THR A 68 7.98 13.30 -1.51
N SER A 69 7.75 12.59 -0.40
CA SER A 69 8.30 12.97 0.91
C SER A 69 9.74 12.50 1.15
N GLY A 70 10.21 11.53 0.36
CA GLY A 70 11.54 10.94 0.48
C GLY A 70 12.56 11.47 -0.54
N ASP A 71 13.71 10.79 -0.59
CA ASP A 71 14.74 11.01 -1.60
C ASP A 71 14.47 10.18 -2.88
N ASP A 72 15.30 10.38 -3.91
CA ASP A 72 15.21 9.62 -5.17
C ASP A 72 15.24 8.11 -4.95
N LYS A 73 16.00 7.64 -3.95
CA LYS A 73 16.04 6.22 -3.56
C LYS A 73 14.68 5.76 -3.05
N THR A 74 14.01 6.55 -2.23
CA THR A 74 12.65 6.25 -1.75
C THR A 74 11.68 6.14 -2.92
N ALA A 75 11.71 7.08 -3.87
CA ALA A 75 10.88 7.02 -5.07
C ALA A 75 11.16 5.76 -5.91
N GLU A 76 12.42 5.35 -6.06
CA GLU A 76 12.79 4.09 -6.73
C GLU A 76 12.24 2.86 -5.99
N ARG A 77 12.27 2.85 -4.65
CA ARG A 77 11.65 1.77 -3.86
C ARG A 77 10.14 1.71 -4.06
N VAL A 78 9.45 2.84 -4.10
CA VAL A 78 8.01 2.88 -4.39
C VAL A 78 7.72 2.31 -5.78
N ARG A 79 8.45 2.73 -6.82
CA ARG A 79 8.31 2.17 -8.18
C ARG A 79 8.51 0.66 -8.20
N LYS A 80 9.48 0.14 -7.45
CA LYS A 80 9.70 -1.30 -7.31
C LYS A 80 8.51 -2.01 -6.66
N VAL A 81 7.90 -1.43 -5.62
CA VAL A 81 6.69 -1.97 -4.99
C VAL A 81 5.53 -2.02 -5.99
N LEU A 82 5.30 -0.94 -6.76
CA LEU A 82 4.24 -0.89 -7.77
C LEU A 82 4.43 -1.94 -8.86
N ARG A 83 5.66 -2.13 -9.33
CA ARG A 83 5.98 -3.19 -10.31
C ARG A 83 5.67 -4.59 -9.76
N ILE A 84 6.06 -4.86 -8.51
CA ILE A 84 5.76 -6.14 -7.85
C ILE A 84 4.25 -6.34 -7.70
N TRP A 85 3.50 -5.29 -7.37
CA TRP A 85 2.05 -5.35 -7.25
C TRP A 85 1.37 -5.65 -8.58
N ASP A 86 1.83 -5.06 -9.68
CA ASP A 86 1.34 -5.38 -11.03
C ASP A 86 1.72 -6.80 -11.47
N GLU A 87 2.99 -7.19 -11.33
CA GLU A 87 3.50 -8.54 -11.65
C GLU A 87 2.68 -9.63 -10.92
N ARG A 88 2.30 -9.38 -9.67
CA ARG A 88 1.55 -10.34 -8.83
C ARG A 88 0.04 -10.16 -8.90
N LYS A 89 -0.46 -9.19 -9.68
CA LYS A 89 -1.89 -8.82 -9.76
C LYS A 89 -2.51 -8.65 -8.37
N VAL A 90 -1.82 -7.89 -7.50
CA VAL A 90 -2.23 -7.64 -6.11
C VAL A 90 -3.57 -6.91 -6.07
N PHE A 91 -3.76 -5.94 -6.95
CA PHE A 91 -5.00 -5.16 -7.12
C PHE A 91 -5.74 -5.51 -8.42
N GLY A 92 -5.62 -6.75 -8.90
CA GLY A 92 -6.31 -7.21 -10.11
C GLY A 92 -5.92 -6.42 -11.37
N SER A 93 -6.90 -5.78 -12.01
CA SER A 93 -6.75 -4.99 -13.23
C SER A 93 -6.42 -3.50 -12.99
N ALA A 94 -6.24 -3.08 -11.74
CA ALA A 94 -5.88 -1.70 -11.44
C ALA A 94 -4.56 -1.31 -12.14
N PRO A 95 -4.45 -0.07 -12.68
CA PRO A 95 -3.27 0.38 -13.42
C PRO A 95 -2.15 0.82 -12.45
N VAL A 96 -1.70 -0.08 -11.59
CA VAL A 96 -0.84 0.20 -10.43
C VAL A 96 0.47 0.91 -10.80
N THR A 97 1.03 0.63 -11.98
CA THR A 97 2.27 1.26 -12.47
C THR A 97 2.12 2.74 -12.81
N THR A 98 0.90 3.20 -13.07
CA THR A 98 0.59 4.60 -13.43
C THR A 98 0.33 5.50 -12.23
N TRP A 99 0.31 4.95 -11.01
CA TRP A 99 -0.11 5.68 -9.81
C TRP A 99 0.81 6.86 -9.43
N LEU A 100 2.01 6.94 -10.03
CA LEU A 100 2.96 8.03 -9.84
C LEU A 100 2.99 9.02 -11.02
N ASP A 101 2.20 8.80 -12.09
CA ASP A 101 2.25 9.61 -13.32
C ASP A 101 1.43 10.91 -13.22
N GLY A 102 0.87 11.21 -12.05
CA GLY A 102 0.03 12.38 -11.78
C GLY A 102 0.56 13.24 -10.64
#